data_AF-A0A2V2YU10-F1
#
_entry.id   AF-A0A2V2YU10-F1
#
_cell.length_a   1.000
_cell.length_b   1.000
_cell.length_c   1.000
_cell.angle_alpha   90.00
_cell.angle_beta   90.00
_cell.angle_gamma   90.00
#
_symmetry.space_group_name_H-M   'P 1'
#
loop_
_entity.id
_entity.type
_entity.pdbx_description
1 polymer ?
#
loop_
_entity_poly.entity_id
_entity_poly.type
_entity_poly.pdbx_seq_one_letter_code
_entity_poly.pdbx_strand_id
1 'polypeptide(L)' 'MPAFDRFEFGMKDPQSEEPVPLCECAYDKCRNLIYQGELNWDYYGEWLCSTSCLTKYIGAEKHYAE' A
#
# COMPACT_ATOMS: atom_id res chain seq x y z
N MET A 1 -19.33 45.35 -1.27
CA MET A 1 -18.10 44.76 -0.71
C MET A 1 -18.27 43.25 -0.76
N PRO A 2 -17.39 42.47 -1.41
CA PRO A 2 -17.55 41.03 -1.36
C PRO A 2 -17.17 40.57 0.04
N ALA A 3 -18.06 39.79 0.66
CA ALA A 3 -17.79 39.12 1.91
C ALA A 3 -16.80 37.99 1.62
N PHE A 4 -15.53 38.18 2.00
CA PHE A 4 -14.56 37.10 2.01
C PHE A 4 -14.89 36.19 3.19
N ASP A 5 -15.52 35.05 2.91
CA ASP A 5 -15.71 34.01 3.90
C ASP A 5 -14.34 33.39 4.21
N ARG A 6 -13.84 33.64 5.42
CA ARG A 6 -12.56 33.13 5.93
C ARG A 6 -12.48 31.59 5.86
N PHE A 7 -13.61 30.90 5.77
CA PHE A 7 -13.67 29.44 5.73
C PHE A 7 -13.68 28.86 4.32
N GLU A 8 -13.79 29.68 3.26
CA GLU A 8 -13.80 29.19 1.86
C GLU A 8 -12.43 28.65 1.39
N PHE A 9 -11.35 29.01 2.10
CA PHE A 9 -9.97 28.60 1.79
C PHE A 9 -9.24 28.03 3.01
N GLY A 10 -9.89 27.14 3.76
CA GLY A 10 -9.16 26.27 4.69
C GLY A 10 -8.19 25.38 3.90
N MET A 11 -6.93 25.24 4.33
CA MET A 11 -6.04 24.22 3.77
C MET A 11 -6.76 22.88 3.82
N LYS A 12 -6.83 22.17 2.69
CA LYS A 12 -7.35 20.80 2.68
C LYS A 12 -6.64 20.01 3.77
N ASP A 13 -7.42 19.36 4.63
CA ASP A 13 -6.87 18.50 5.65
C ASP A 13 -6.00 17.44 4.94
N PRO A 14 -4.68 17.37 5.21
CA PRO A 14 -3.82 16.36 4.61
C PRO A 14 -4.26 14.93 4.92
N GLN A 15 -5.08 14.74 5.97
CA GLN A 15 -5.67 13.46 6.35
C GLN A 15 -6.97 13.14 5.57
N SER A 16 -7.47 14.06 4.72
CA SER A 16 -8.70 13.87 3.92
C SER A 16 -8.46 13.26 2.54
N GLU A 17 -7.20 13.01 2.17
CA GLU A 17 -6.89 12.38 0.89
C GLU A 17 -7.14 10.86 0.98
N GLU A 18 -7.96 10.35 0.06
CA GLU A 18 -8.18 8.91 -0.08
C GLU A 18 -6.84 8.21 -0.40
N PRO A 19 -6.57 7.03 0.19
CA PRO A 19 -5.36 6.27 -0.10
C PRO A 19 -5.22 6.01 -1.60
N VAL A 20 -4.05 6.30 -2.17
CA VAL A 20 -3.78 6.11 -3.60
C VAL A 20 -3.28 4.68 -3.83
N PRO A 21 -4.05 3.79 -4.51
CA PRO A 21 -3.57 2.45 -4.85
C PRO A 21 -2.51 2.52 -5.95
N LEU A 22 -1.41 1.77 -5.79
CA LEU A 22 -0.32 1.70 -6.76
C LEU A 22 -0.39 0.43 -7.62
N CYS A 23 -0.57 -0.73 -6.99
CA CYS A 23 -0.62 -2.03 -7.65
C CYS A 23 -1.28 -3.09 -6.76
N GLU A 24 -1.40 -4.31 -7.27
CA GLU A 24 -1.74 -5.49 -6.47
C GLU A 24 -0.47 -6.24 -6.05
N CYS A 25 -0.53 -6.95 -4.92
CA CYS A 25 0.50 -7.87 -4.48
C CYS A 25 0.81 -8.93 -5.55
N ALA A 26 2.07 -9.06 -5.94
CA ALA A 26 2.54 -9.96 -7.00
C ALA A 26 2.32 -11.46 -6.71
N TYR A 27 2.00 -11.83 -5.47
CA TYR A 27 1.60 -13.21 -5.16
C TYR A 27 0.14 -13.45 -5.56
N ASP A 28 -0.07 -14.20 -6.65
CA ASP A 28 -1.37 -14.46 -7.32
C ASP A 28 -2.55 -14.86 -6.42
N LYS A 29 -2.26 -15.53 -5.29
CA LYS A 29 -3.32 -15.95 -4.34
C LYS A 29 -3.73 -14.85 -3.37
N CYS A 30 -2.96 -13.78 -3.24
CA CYS A 30 -3.24 -12.67 -2.33
C CYS A 30 -4.03 -11.54 -3.00
N ARG A 31 -3.49 -10.93 -4.05
CA ARG A 31 -4.11 -9.80 -4.79
C ARG A 31 -4.58 -8.61 -3.93
N ASN A 32 -3.97 -8.40 -2.77
CA ASN A 32 -4.24 -7.21 -1.97
C ASN A 32 -3.70 -5.97 -2.69
N LEU A 33 -4.44 -4.87 -2.66
CA LEU A 33 -3.95 -3.58 -3.12
C LEU A 33 -2.83 -3.06 -2.21
N ILE A 34 -1.79 -2.52 -2.83
CA ILE A 34 -0.67 -1.84 -2.19
C ILE A 34 -0.86 -0.34 -2.40
N TYR A 35 -0.82 0.43 -1.31
CA TYR A 35 -1.09 1.86 -1.34
C TYR A 35 0.20 2.69 -1.24
N GLN A 36 0.15 3.91 -1.76
CA GLN A 36 1.25 4.86 -1.66
C GLN A 36 1.55 5.19 -0.19
N GLY A 37 2.83 5.09 0.19
CA GLY A 37 3.30 5.37 1.55
C GLY A 37 3.18 4.19 2.52
N GLU A 38 2.59 3.07 2.11
CA GLU A 38 2.54 1.84 2.89
C GLU A 38 3.89 1.11 2.86
N LEU A 39 4.29 0.53 4.00
CA LEU A 39 5.50 -0.28 4.08
C LEU A 39 5.28 -1.65 3.41
N ASN A 40 6.01 -1.91 2.34
CA ASN A 40 5.90 -3.12 1.53
C ASN A 40 7.28 -3.70 1.18
N TRP A 41 7.30 -4.88 0.56
CA TRP A 41 8.51 -5.57 0.12
C TRP A 41 8.69 -5.43 -1.39
N ASP A 42 9.85 -4.98 -1.83
CA ASP A 42 10.29 -5.02 -3.24
C ASP A 42 11.20 -6.24 -3.43
N TYR A 43 10.86 -7.11 -4.38
CA TYR A 43 11.69 -8.21 -4.82
C TYR A 43 11.91 -8.15 -6.33
N TYR A 44 13.04 -7.57 -6.74
CA TYR A 44 13.41 -7.38 -8.14
C TYR A 44 12.35 -6.62 -8.97
N GLY A 45 11.69 -5.63 -8.37
CA GLY A 45 10.64 -4.82 -9.02
C GLY A 45 9.23 -5.36 -8.83
N GLU A 46 9.07 -6.52 -8.20
CA GLU A 46 7.77 -7.10 -7.83
C GLU A 46 7.40 -6.67 -6.40
N TRP A 47 6.18 -6.17 -6.22
CA TRP A 47 5.71 -5.64 -4.93
C TRP A 47 4.88 -6.66 -4.16
N LEU A 48 5.25 -6.91 -2.90
CA LEU A 48 4.62 -7.89 -2.03
C LEU A 48 4.13 -7.25 -0.73
N CYS A 49 2.87 -7.47 -0.39
CA CYS A 49 2.21 -6.82 0.75
C CYS A 49 2.65 -7.35 2.13
N SER A 50 3.41 -8.46 2.18
CA SER A 50 3.87 -9.05 3.44
C SER A 50 5.02 -10.02 3.24
N THR A 51 5.80 -10.27 4.30
CA THR A 51 6.85 -11.30 4.31
C THR A 51 6.30 -12.70 4.04
N SER A 52 5.07 -12.98 4.44
CA SER A 52 4.41 -14.26 4.13
C SER A 52 4.09 -14.40 2.64
N CYS A 53 3.75 -13.31 1.95
CA CYS A 53 3.56 -13.33 0.51
C CYS A 53 4.90 -13.41 -0.23
N LEU A 54 5.91 -12.67 0.23
CA LEU A 54 7.27 -12.75 -0.32
C LEU A 54 7.83 -14.18 -0.24
N THR A 55 7.79 -14.80 0.94
CA THR A 55 8.28 -16.18 1.13
C THR A 55 7.56 -17.18 0.24
N LYS A 56 6.23 -17.09 0.11
CA LYS A 56 5.47 -17.95 -0.82
C LYS A 56 5.78 -17.65 -2.29
N TYR A 57 5.96 -16.37 -2.65
CA TYR A 57 6.28 -15.93 -4.00
C TYR A 57 7.62 -16.51 -4.48
N ILE A 58 8.64 -16.51 -3.61
CA ILE A 58 9.96 -17.11 -3.92
C ILE A 58 9.97 -18.65 -3.80
N GLY A 59 8.82 -19.29 -3.58
CA GLY A 59 8.70 -20.74 -3.49
C GLY A 59 9.17 -21.35 -2.16
N ALA A 60 9.27 -20.58 -1.08
CA ALA A 60 9.62 -21.13 0.22
C ALA A 60 8.49 -21.98 0.79
N GLU A 61 8.86 -23.14 1.32
CA GLU A 61 7.95 -24.07 1.99
C GLU A 61 8.24 -24.10 3.49
N LYS A 62 7.18 -24.29 4.29
CA LYS A 62 7.33 -24.47 5.73
C LYS A 62 7.54 -25.94 6.04
N HIS A 63 8.63 -26.25 6.70
CA HIS A 63 8.98 -27.58 7.19
C HIS A 63 9.25 -27.50 8.70
N TYR A 64 8.98 -28.59 9.42
CA TYR A 64 9.48 -28.74 10.79
C TYR A 64 10.99 -29.05 10.69
N ALA A 65 11.79 -28.42 11.55
CA ALA A 65 13.22 -28.75 11.64
C ALA A 65 13.37 -30.13 12.29
N GLU A 66 14.13 -31.02 11.64
CA GLU A 66 14.53 -32.34 12.16
C GLU A 66 15.97 -32.33 12.68
#